data_AF-A0ABD1PUQ5-F1
#
_entry.id   AF-A0ABD1PUQ5-F1
#
_cell.length_a   1.000
_cell.length_b   1.000
_cell.length_c   1.000
_cell.angle_alpha   90.00
_cell.angle_beta   90.00
_cell.angle_gamma   90.00
#
_symmetry.space_group_name_H-M   'P 1'
#
loop_
_entity.id
_entity.type
_entity.pdbx_description
1 polymer ?
#
loop_
_entity_poly.entity_id
_entity_poly.type
_entity_poly.pdbx_seq_one_letter_code
_entity_poly.pdbx_strand_id
1 'polypeptide(L)'
;MRSITHYLNNLKHILICFFFLFLLFLIFGSSFQSSPQISSSTHPINSYSLEEKQSRDCPTPPLTPTCTKISSSLANALVHYATSNITPQQTPKEISVSQRILNKKSPCNFLVFGLGHDSLMWTALNHGGLTVFLEEDKS
;
A
#
# COMPACT_ATOMS: atom_id res chain seq x y z
N MET A 1 22.43 44.48 -28.74
CA MET A 1 23.20 43.31 -28.30
C MET A 1 22.89 43.07 -26.82
N ARG A 2 22.02 42.12 -26.49
CA ARG A 2 21.66 41.81 -25.10
C ARG A 2 22.83 41.01 -24.51
N SER A 3 23.44 41.49 -23.42
CA SER A 3 24.73 40.96 -22.95
C SER A 3 24.61 39.51 -22.48
N ILE A 4 25.61 38.71 -22.83
CA ILE A 4 25.75 37.29 -22.46
C ILE A 4 25.61 37.09 -20.93
N THR A 5 25.97 38.10 -20.15
CA THR A 5 25.82 38.14 -18.70
C THR A 5 24.37 38.03 -18.24
N HIS A 6 23.42 38.64 -18.95
CA HIS A 6 21.99 38.53 -18.62
C HIS A 6 21.46 37.11 -18.89
N TYR A 7 21.97 36.44 -19.94
CA TYR A 7 21.60 35.05 -20.24
C TYR A 7 22.08 34.08 -19.16
N LEU A 8 23.33 34.23 -18.70
CA LEU A 8 23.90 33.38 -17.64
C LEU A 8 23.15 33.51 -16.31
N ASN A 9 22.70 34.72 -15.95
CA ASN A 9 21.96 34.91 -14.70
C ASN A 9 20.56 34.26 -14.76
N ASN A 10 19.86 34.38 -15.90
CA ASN A 10 18.57 33.71 -16.10
C ASN A 10 18.71 32.19 -16.12
N LEU A 11 19.80 31.65 -16.69
CA LEU A 11 20.07 30.21 -16.69
C LEU A 11 20.26 29.67 -15.28
N LYS A 12 20.97 30.39 -14.41
CA LYS A 12 21.15 30.01 -13.00
C LYS A 12 19.80 29.94 -12.27
N HIS A 13 18.92 30.93 -12.48
CA HIS A 13 17.58 30.91 -11.89
C HIS A 13 16.73 29.73 -12.40
N ILE A 14 16.83 29.40 -13.69
CA ILE A 14 16.15 28.23 -14.28
C ILE A 14 16.64 26.93 -13.63
N LEU A 15 17.95 26.76 -13.46
CA LEU A 15 18.53 25.57 -12.82
C LEU A 15 18.09 25.44 -11.36
N ILE A 16 18.05 26.54 -10.62
CA ILE A 16 17.58 26.56 -9.24
C ILE A 16 16.09 26.17 -9.17
N CYS A 17 15.25 26.77 -10.02
CA CYS A 17 13.83 26.41 -10.09
C CYS A 17 13.63 24.94 -10.45
N PHE A 18 14.37 24.42 -11.43
CA PHE A 18 14.28 23.02 -11.82
C PHE A 18 14.70 22.07 -10.69
N PHE A 19 15.75 22.41 -9.94
CA PHE A 19 16.17 21.65 -8.77
C PHE A 19 15.07 21.58 -7.69
N PHE A 20 14.44 22.72 -7.37
CA PHE A 20 13.33 22.74 -6.41
C PHE A 20 12.09 21.99 -6.92
N LEU A 21 11.74 22.11 -8.20
CA LEU A 21 10.65 21.36 -8.81
C LEU A 21 10.91 19.84 -8.80
N PHE A 22 12.15 19.42 -9.07
CA PHE A 22 12.55 18.03 -8.98
C PHE A 22 12.47 17.51 -7.54
N LEU A 23 12.92 18.29 -6.56
CA LEU A 23 12.81 17.92 -5.15
C LEU A 23 11.35 17.80 -4.71
N LEU A 24 10.49 18.74 -5.12
CA LEU A 24 9.05 18.65 -4.93
C LEU A 24 8.49 17.40 -5.61
N PHE A 25 8.87 17.11 -6.85
CA PHE A 25 8.45 15.88 -7.53
C PHE A 25 8.90 14.61 -6.80
N LEU A 26 10.08 14.56 -6.18
CA LEU A 26 10.48 13.39 -5.37
C LEU A 26 9.63 13.25 -4.10
N ILE A 27 9.27 14.37 -3.47
CA ILE A 27 8.43 14.37 -2.26
C ILE A 27 6.99 13.96 -2.61
N PHE A 28 6.41 14.54 -3.67
CA PHE A 28 5.01 14.33 -4.06
C PHE A 28 4.81 13.11 -4.99
N GLY A 29 5.80 12.76 -5.81
CA GLY A 29 5.75 11.70 -6.81
C GLY A 29 5.74 10.29 -6.24
N SER A 30 6.00 10.13 -4.94
CA SER A 30 5.83 8.87 -4.22
C SER A 30 4.36 8.42 -4.11
N SER A 31 3.40 9.24 -4.56
CA SER A 31 1.96 8.93 -4.50
C SER A 31 1.36 8.39 -5.81
N PHE A 32 2.13 8.26 -6.90
CA PHE A 32 1.63 7.65 -8.14
C PHE A 32 1.91 6.15 -8.17
N GLN A 33 1.10 5.37 -7.44
CA GLN A 33 0.99 3.93 -7.67
C GLN A 33 0.16 3.70 -8.95
N SER A 34 0.83 3.70 -10.10
CA SER A 34 0.25 3.09 -11.32
C SER A 34 0.18 1.59 -11.08
N SER A 35 -0.99 1.07 -10.73
CA SER A 35 -1.22 -0.38 -10.59
C SER A 35 -0.91 -1.09 -11.91
N PRO A 36 0.10 -1.96 -12.00
CA PRO A 36 0.21 -2.87 -13.12
C PRO A 36 -0.90 -3.92 -12.94
N GLN A 37 -1.88 -3.93 -13.85
CA GLN A 37 -2.78 -5.08 -13.96
C GLN A 37 -1.96 -6.27 -14.46
N ILE A 38 -1.43 -7.08 -13.54
CA ILE A 38 -1.01 -8.44 -13.86
C ILE A 38 -2.30 -9.25 -13.93
N SER A 39 -2.78 -9.44 -15.15
CA SER A 39 -3.84 -10.41 -15.46
C SER A 39 -3.29 -11.81 -15.19
N SER A 40 -3.50 -12.33 -13.98
CA SER A 40 -3.47 -13.77 -13.74
C SER A 40 -4.86 -14.34 -14.04
N SER A 41 -4.88 -15.37 -14.87
CA SER A 41 -6.05 -16.03 -15.44
C SER A 41 -7.08 -16.47 -14.41
N THR A 42 -8.29 -15.94 -14.52
CA THR A 42 -9.48 -16.42 -13.79
C THR A 42 -10.10 -17.60 -14.54
N HIS A 43 -10.11 -18.78 -13.91
CA HIS A 43 -11.07 -19.84 -14.25
C HIS A 43 -12.45 -19.44 -13.69
N PRO A 44 -13.55 -19.52 -14.47
CA PRO A 44 -14.87 -19.13 -13.98
C PRO A 44 -15.50 -20.29 -13.20
N ILE A 45 -15.79 -20.07 -11.91
CA ILE A 45 -16.78 -20.86 -11.18
C ILE A 45 -18.05 -20.01 -11.11
N ASN A 46 -19.09 -20.51 -11.76
CA ASN A 46 -20.44 -19.97 -11.80
C ASN A 46 -20.96 -19.71 -10.37
N SER A 47 -21.24 -18.45 -10.06
CA SER A 47 -22.16 -18.10 -8.98
C SER A 47 -23.40 -17.48 -9.60
N TYR A 48 -24.46 -18.29 -9.52
CA TYR A 48 -25.86 -18.03 -9.71
C TYR A 48 -26.27 -16.61 -9.28
N SER A 49 -26.91 -15.92 -10.23
CA SER A 49 -27.63 -14.67 -10.06
C SER A 49 -28.89 -14.86 -9.21
N LEU A 50 -29.19 -13.87 -8.37
CA LEU A 50 -30.57 -13.54 -8.01
C LEU A 50 -30.79 -12.08 -8.41
N GLU A 51 -31.58 -11.91 -9.47
CA GLU A 51 -32.17 -10.63 -9.84
C GLU A 51 -33.22 -10.24 -8.79
N GLU A 52 -33.23 -8.99 -8.37
CA GLU A 52 -34.45 -8.35 -7.87
C GLU A 52 -34.54 -6.90 -8.36
N LYS A 53 -35.78 -6.48 -8.61
CA LYS A 53 -36.21 -5.51 -9.62
C LYS A 53 -36.66 -4.19 -8.97
N GLN A 54 -36.08 -3.09 -9.44
CA GLN A 54 -36.57 -1.70 -9.62
C GLN A 54 -37.48 -0.98 -8.57
N SER A 55 -37.06 0.26 -8.27
CA SER A 55 -37.85 1.50 -8.03
C SER A 55 -38.03 2.01 -6.58
N ARG A 56 -37.31 3.09 -6.21
CA ARG A 56 -37.83 4.47 -6.04
C ARG A 56 -36.82 5.37 -5.31
N ASP A 57 -36.91 6.65 -5.66
CA ASP A 57 -36.11 7.81 -5.28
C ASP A 57 -36.09 8.07 -3.76
N CYS A 58 -34.91 8.39 -3.19
CA CYS A 58 -34.73 9.02 -1.87
C CYS A 58 -33.26 9.47 -1.68
N PRO A 59 -32.96 10.75 -1.37
CA PRO A 59 -31.59 11.18 -1.09
C PRO A 59 -31.24 10.80 0.36
N THR A 60 -30.58 9.65 0.53
CA THR A 60 -29.97 9.24 1.81
C THR A 60 -28.46 9.42 1.69
N PRO A 61 -27.77 10.03 2.68
CA PRO A 61 -26.31 10.09 2.68
C PRO A 61 -25.72 8.67 2.58
N PRO A 62 -24.58 8.47 1.89
CA PRO A 62 -24.07 7.13 1.64
C PRO A 62 -23.56 6.52 2.95
N LEU A 63 -24.42 5.76 3.62
CA LEU A 63 -24.02 4.74 4.57
C LEU A 63 -23.45 3.60 3.71
N THR A 64 -22.14 3.62 3.52
CA THR A 64 -21.45 2.50 2.88
C THR A 64 -21.78 1.23 3.66
N PRO A 65 -22.19 0.13 2.98
CA PRO A 65 -22.41 -1.12 3.67
C PRO A 65 -21.08 -1.56 4.27
N THR A 66 -20.99 -1.57 5.60
CA THR A 66 -19.85 -2.12 6.32
C THR A 66 -19.79 -3.60 5.99
N CYS A 67 -18.91 -3.96 5.06
CA CYS A 67 -18.64 -5.35 4.71
C CYS A 67 -18.23 -6.09 5.99
N THR A 68 -18.99 -7.12 6.37
CA THR A 68 -18.75 -7.94 7.57
C THR A 68 -17.67 -9.00 7.36
N LYS A 69 -17.09 -9.07 6.16
CA LYS A 69 -16.07 -10.06 5.80
C LYS A 69 -14.69 -9.59 6.27
N ILE A 70 -13.89 -10.51 6.81
CA ILE A 70 -12.48 -10.25 7.12
C ILE A 70 -11.72 -9.82 5.86
N SER A 71 -10.66 -9.03 6.04
CA SER A 71 -9.82 -8.61 4.92
C SER A 71 -9.10 -9.78 4.26
N SER A 72 -8.80 -9.65 2.97
CA SER A 72 -8.02 -10.66 2.23
C SER A 72 -6.63 -10.85 2.82
N SER A 73 -5.96 -9.77 3.25
CA SER A 73 -4.65 -9.86 3.92
C SER A 73 -4.73 -10.66 5.22
N LEU A 74 -5.78 -10.44 6.03
CA LEU A 74 -6.00 -11.22 7.25
C LEU A 74 -6.37 -12.67 6.96
N ALA A 75 -7.23 -12.93 5.99
CA ALA A 75 -7.61 -14.30 5.59
C ALA A 75 -6.38 -15.11 5.15
N ASN A 76 -5.50 -14.51 4.34
CA ASN A 76 -4.27 -15.14 3.87
C ASN A 76 -3.31 -15.43 5.04
N ALA A 77 -3.15 -14.48 5.96
CA ALA A 77 -2.32 -14.68 7.16
C ALA A 77 -2.88 -15.81 8.04
N LEU A 78 -4.18 -15.86 8.26
CA LEU A 78 -4.84 -16.92 9.05
C LEU A 78 -4.60 -18.29 8.44
N VAL A 79 -4.82 -18.46 7.13
CA VAL A 79 -4.57 -19.74 6.45
C VAL A 79 -3.10 -20.11 6.55
N HIS A 80 -2.19 -19.17 6.28
CA HIS A 80 -0.74 -19.43 6.35
C HIS A 80 -0.31 -19.90 7.75
N TYR A 81 -0.65 -19.19 8.81
CA TYR A 81 -0.22 -19.56 10.17
C TYR A 81 -0.98 -20.75 10.75
N ALA A 82 -2.25 -20.97 10.37
CA ALA A 82 -3.00 -22.15 10.81
C ALA A 82 -2.47 -23.46 10.19
N THR A 83 -1.80 -23.38 9.04
CA THR A 83 -1.30 -24.54 8.29
C THR A 83 0.22 -24.69 8.33
N SER A 84 0.95 -23.69 8.82
CA SER A 84 2.41 -23.71 8.91
C SER A 84 2.89 -24.30 10.23
N ASN A 85 3.95 -25.10 10.17
CA ASN A 85 4.68 -25.59 11.35
C ASN A 85 5.84 -24.67 11.76
N ILE A 86 6.08 -23.58 11.02
CA ILE A 86 7.18 -22.66 11.26
C ILE A 86 6.65 -21.45 12.02
N THR A 87 7.22 -21.20 13.20
CA THR A 87 6.92 -20.00 13.98
C THR A 87 7.71 -18.80 13.47
N PRO A 88 7.14 -17.59 13.49
CA PRO A 88 7.88 -16.35 13.30
C PRO A 88 9.12 -16.28 14.20
N GLN A 89 10.18 -15.61 13.74
CA GLN A 89 11.44 -15.50 14.49
C GLN A 89 11.28 -14.66 15.77
N GLN A 90 10.35 -13.71 15.77
CA GLN A 90 10.11 -12.81 16.90
C GLN A 90 9.10 -13.40 17.90
N THR A 91 9.32 -13.11 19.18
CA THR A 91 8.43 -13.53 20.26
C THR A 91 7.10 -12.75 20.22
N PRO A 92 6.01 -13.28 20.81
CA PRO A 92 4.74 -12.56 20.92
C PRO A 92 4.87 -11.18 21.60
N LYS A 93 5.78 -11.05 22.56
CA LYS A 93 6.02 -9.79 23.28
C LYS A 93 6.64 -8.73 22.35
N GLU A 94 7.63 -9.11 21.56
CA GLU A 94 8.27 -8.22 20.57
C GLU A 94 7.28 -7.80 19.49
N ILE A 95 6.52 -8.75 18.94
CA ILE A 95 5.49 -8.48 17.93
C ILE A 95 4.43 -7.51 18.48
N SER A 96 4.01 -7.68 19.74
CA SER A 96 2.96 -6.86 20.34
C SER A 96 3.31 -5.37 20.41
N VAL A 97 4.59 -5.02 20.48
CA VAL A 97 5.04 -3.62 20.49
C VAL A 97 4.72 -2.98 19.14
N SER A 98 5.17 -3.58 18.04
CA SER A 98 4.90 -3.10 16.68
C SER A 98 3.41 -3.11 16.36
N GLN A 99 2.69 -4.17 16.75
CA GLN A 99 1.23 -4.27 16.57
C GLN A 99 0.50 -3.08 17.20
N ARG A 100 0.84 -2.68 18.43
CA ARG A 100 0.18 -1.53 19.11
C ARG A 100 0.40 -0.22 18.38
N ILE A 101 1.54 -0.05 17.73
CA ILE A 101 1.83 1.13 16.92
C ILE A 101 1.03 1.08 15.62
N LEU A 102 1.07 -0.05 14.90
CA LEU A 102 0.32 -0.24 13.66
C LEU A 102 -1.19 -0.10 13.88
N ASN A 103 -1.74 -0.58 14.98
CA ASN A 103 -3.16 -0.39 15.31
C ASN A 103 -3.58 1.09 15.41
N LYS A 104 -2.65 1.99 15.71
CA LYS A 104 -2.91 3.45 15.80
C LYS A 104 -2.54 4.20 14.52
N LYS A 105 -1.68 3.63 13.68
CA LYS A 105 -1.04 4.31 12.55
C LYS A 105 -1.44 3.75 11.19
N SER A 106 -1.97 2.53 11.14
CA SER A 106 -2.48 1.90 9.93
C SER A 106 -3.79 2.57 9.47
N PRO A 107 -4.03 2.70 8.15
CA PRO A 107 -3.12 2.33 7.05
C PRO A 107 -1.94 3.31 6.90
N CYS A 108 -0.73 2.78 6.70
CA CYS A 108 0.48 3.60 6.49
C CYS A 108 1.44 2.99 5.47
N ASN A 109 2.50 3.74 5.13
CA ASN A 109 3.66 3.20 4.42
C ASN A 109 4.58 2.53 5.43
N PHE A 110 4.64 1.21 5.41
CA PHE A 110 5.36 0.39 6.37
C PHE A 110 6.54 -0.32 5.67
N LEU A 111 7.76 0.11 6.00
CA LEU A 111 8.99 -0.54 5.54
C LEU A 111 9.44 -1.56 6.58
N VAL A 112 9.64 -2.80 6.15
CA VAL A 112 10.14 -3.91 6.98
C VAL A 112 11.46 -4.40 6.39
N PHE A 113 12.47 -4.55 7.23
CA PHE A 113 13.75 -5.16 6.87
C PHE A 113 13.69 -6.65 7.22
N GLY A 114 14.03 -7.51 6.27
CA GLY A 114 13.86 -8.95 6.32
C GLY A 114 12.53 -9.39 5.69
N LEU A 115 12.62 -10.34 4.76
CA LEU A 115 11.49 -11.10 4.24
C LEU A 115 11.42 -12.43 4.98
N GLY A 116 10.27 -12.74 5.58
CA GLY A 116 10.18 -13.89 6.47
C GLY A 116 8.77 -14.43 6.63
N HIS A 117 8.66 -15.38 7.55
CA HIS A 117 7.38 -16.00 7.90
C HIS A 117 6.41 -15.01 8.56
N ASP A 118 6.90 -13.90 9.09
CA ASP A 118 6.15 -12.79 9.68
C ASP A 118 5.64 -11.77 8.64
N SER A 119 6.08 -11.84 7.37
CA SER A 119 5.69 -10.87 6.33
C SER A 119 4.17 -10.78 6.14
N LEU A 120 3.45 -11.91 6.11
CA LEU A 120 1.99 -11.90 5.98
C LEU A 120 1.29 -11.26 7.20
N MET A 121 1.80 -11.49 8.40
CA MET A 121 1.32 -10.80 9.60
C MET A 121 1.55 -9.29 9.49
N TRP A 122 2.73 -8.84 9.06
CA TRP A 122 3.03 -7.41 8.89
C TRP A 122 2.12 -6.73 7.87
N THR A 123 1.84 -7.39 6.75
CA THR A 123 0.87 -6.91 5.77
C THR A 123 -0.56 -6.92 6.31
N ALA A 124 -0.96 -7.94 7.08
CA ALA A 124 -2.29 -8.00 7.68
C ALA A 124 -2.51 -6.91 8.74
N LEU A 125 -1.50 -6.64 9.58
CA LEU A 125 -1.53 -5.59 10.60
C LEU A 125 -1.56 -4.18 10.02
N ASN A 126 -1.10 -4.01 8.77
CA ASN A 126 -1.17 -2.75 8.03
C ASN A 126 -2.25 -2.78 6.94
N HIS A 127 -3.42 -3.37 7.22
CA HIS A 127 -4.48 -3.52 6.23
C HIS A 127 -4.91 -2.17 5.62
N GLY A 128 -4.97 -2.11 4.28
CA GLY A 128 -5.26 -0.89 3.52
C GLY A 128 -4.06 0.05 3.34
N GLY A 129 -2.90 -0.26 3.93
CA GLY A 129 -1.65 0.45 3.74
C GLY A 129 -0.69 -0.24 2.75
N LEU A 130 0.44 0.41 2.48
CA LEU A 130 1.53 -0.15 1.69
C LEU A 130 2.57 -0.75 2.62
N THR A 131 2.83 -2.05 2.50
CA THR A 131 3.94 -2.71 3.22
C THR A 131 5.01 -3.12 2.22
N VAL A 132 6.23 -2.62 2.39
CA VAL A 132 7.41 -2.92 1.55
C VAL A 132 8.41 -3.72 2.38
N PHE A 133 8.91 -4.82 1.82
CA PHE A 133 9.94 -5.65 2.44
C PHE A 133 11.27 -5.42 1.72
N LEU A 134 12.32 -5.18 2.50
CA LEU A 134 13.68 -5.11 2.01
C LEU A 134 14.46 -6.31 2.55
N GLU A 135 14.99 -7.13 1.66
CA GLU A 135 15.81 -8.30 2.00
C GLU A 135 17.15 -8.20 1.26
N GLU A 136 18.21 -8.70 1.90
CA GLU A 136 19.51 -8.84 1.25
C GLU A 136 19.48 -10.09 0.36
N ASP A 137 19.76 -9.92 -0.93
CA ASP A 137 19.92 -11.05 -1.82
C ASP A 137 21.26 -11.74 -1.54
N LYS A 138 21.27 -13.08 -1.52
CA LYS A 138 22.51 -13.85 -1.34
C LYS A 138 23.23 -13.93 -2.69
N SER A 139 23.84 -12.83 -3.11
CA SER A 139 24.77 -12.80 -4.24
C SER A 139 26.17 -13.21 -3.80
#